data_AF-A0A0C2ZXB9-F1
#
_entry.id   AF-A0A0C2ZXB9-F1
#
_cell.length_a   1.000
_cell.length_b   1.000
_cell.length_c   1.000
_cell.angle_alpha   90.00
_cell.angle_beta   90.00
_cell.angle_gamma   90.00
#
_symmetry.space_group_name_H-M   'P 1'
#
loop_
_entity.id
_entity.type
_entity.pdbx_description
1 polymer ?
#
loop_
_entity_poly.entity_id
_entity_poly.type
_entity_poly.pdbx_seq_one_letter_code
_entity_poly.pdbx_strand_id
1 'polypeptide(L)'
;MDFRYLSELTLELEDAPEGSIRRKVIKTVHGKRHNVTPDIPSSDRLKTILNSVLSSVSDTLKAPVCMTEVELNFRSRLLRTDEVAAANWVADVLRHAYDDALCTNFGKGSDGVLINAGALRGDSIYPPGEVTIANILEILPFQDPVVVIELDGEKLWDAVEAGLSKFPAQEGRFPVISGFRVSWDSRRPAGQRVLGIWLLQETQSDGSSSGTPVLVDGEEVKREKSGRTYTIMTREYLAEGYDGYTALTDGKYLIDEENGQLMSALVRKYLLGSRFVNRMARLLHTPEGAGFWHNNTNSIIARDMRVITRRRLRGSGRTPYQAF
;
A
#
# COMPACT_ATOMS: atom_id res chain seq x y z
N MET A 1 0.34 -17.20 3.14
CA MET A 1 -0.34 -18.50 2.98
C MET A 1 -1.65 -18.35 3.71
N ASP A 2 -2.78 -18.57 3.05
CA ASP A 2 -4.14 -18.36 3.57
C ASP A 2 -4.67 -19.56 4.38
N PHE A 3 -3.87 -20.64 4.50
CA PHE A 3 -4.16 -21.89 5.20
C PHE A 3 -5.50 -22.56 4.83
N ARG A 4 -6.11 -22.18 3.69
CA ARG A 4 -7.36 -22.77 3.19
C ARG A 4 -7.16 -24.15 2.57
N TYR A 5 -5.91 -24.55 2.35
CA TYR A 5 -5.59 -25.84 1.76
C TYR A 5 -4.58 -26.59 2.62
N LEU A 6 -4.89 -27.85 2.87
CA LEU A 6 -3.96 -28.81 3.46
C LEU A 6 -3.61 -29.84 2.38
N SER A 7 -2.32 -29.98 2.08
CA SER A 7 -1.85 -30.99 1.13
C SER A 7 -1.38 -32.23 1.90
N GLU A 8 -1.97 -33.37 1.59
CA GLU A 8 -1.54 -34.68 2.06
C GLU A 8 -0.75 -35.37 0.95
N LEU A 9 0.46 -35.83 1.27
CA LEU A 9 1.33 -36.56 0.35
C LEU A 9 1.64 -37.92 0.94
N THR A 10 1.23 -38.99 0.27
CA THR A 10 1.57 -40.37 0.61
C THR A 10 2.65 -40.86 -0.35
N LEU A 11 3.79 -41.26 0.22
CA LEU A 11 4.92 -41.80 -0.53
C LEU A 11 4.98 -43.31 -0.32
N GLU A 12 4.97 -44.07 -1.41
CA GLU A 12 5.29 -45.49 -1.36
C GLU A 12 6.77 -45.68 -1.69
N LEU A 13 7.47 -46.44 -0.86
CA LEU A 13 8.91 -46.66 -0.97
C LEU A 13 9.20 -48.12 -1.32
N GLU A 14 10.20 -48.35 -2.15
CA GLU A 14 10.76 -49.68 -2.43
C GLU A 14 12.27 -49.71 -2.15
N ASP A 15 12.83 -50.91 -2.02
CA ASP A 15 14.28 -51.06 -1.80
C ASP A 15 15.06 -50.61 -3.03
N ALA A 16 16.13 -49.88 -2.77
CA ALA A 16 17.02 -49.44 -3.83
C ALA A 16 17.84 -50.63 -4.39
N PRO A 17 18.26 -50.57 -5.66
CA PRO A 17 19.13 -51.60 -6.24
C PRO A 17 20.41 -51.81 -5.44
N GLU A 18 20.91 -53.03 -5.43
CA GLU A 18 22.13 -53.40 -4.71
C GLU A 18 23.34 -52.58 -5.20
N GLY A 19 24.12 -52.01 -4.27
CA GLY A 19 25.18 -51.04 -4.57
C GLY A 19 24.74 -49.56 -4.57
N SER A 20 23.45 -49.28 -4.38
CA SER A 20 22.96 -47.91 -4.22
C SER A 20 23.35 -47.30 -2.88
N ILE A 21 23.71 -46.01 -2.88
CA ILE A 21 24.06 -45.24 -1.67
C ILE A 21 22.85 -45.09 -0.73
N ARG A 22 21.62 -45.02 -1.28
CA ARG A 22 20.37 -44.89 -0.52
C ARG A 22 19.67 -46.24 -0.42
N ARG A 23 19.06 -46.54 0.74
CA ARG A 23 18.40 -47.83 1.01
C ARG A 23 17.00 -47.97 0.39
N LYS A 24 16.28 -46.87 0.22
CA LYS A 24 14.92 -46.84 -0.31
C LYS A 24 14.81 -45.80 -1.43
N VAL A 25 13.98 -46.09 -2.43
CA VAL A 25 13.59 -45.16 -3.50
C VAL A 25 12.08 -44.94 -3.47
N ILE A 26 11.65 -43.75 -3.89
CA ILE A 26 10.23 -43.42 -4.00
C ILE A 26 9.70 -44.13 -5.24
N LYS A 27 8.79 -45.08 -5.02
CA LYS A 27 8.12 -45.83 -6.08
C LYS A 27 6.96 -45.02 -6.66
N THR A 28 6.11 -44.50 -5.78
CA THR A 28 4.95 -43.70 -6.16
C THR A 28 4.75 -42.54 -5.19
N VAL A 29 4.11 -41.48 -5.69
CA VAL A 29 3.68 -40.33 -4.92
C VAL A 29 2.20 -40.11 -5.19
N HIS A 30 1.39 -40.19 -4.13
CA HIS A 30 -0.04 -39.89 -4.19
C HIS A 30 -0.29 -38.58 -3.43
N GLY A 31 -0.86 -37.60 -4.11
CA GLY A 31 -1.21 -36.31 -3.52
C GLY A 31 -2.71 -36.13 -3.40
N LYS A 32 -3.17 -35.73 -2.21
CA LYS A 32 -4.56 -35.32 -1.96
C LYS A 32 -4.58 -33.90 -1.43
N ARG A 33 -5.39 -33.05 -2.09
CA ARG A 33 -5.65 -31.68 -1.65
C ARG A 33 -6.91 -31.66 -0.81
N HIS A 34 -6.81 -31.23 0.44
CA HIS A 34 -7.94 -30.95 1.30
C HIS A 34 -8.25 -29.45 1.27
N ASN A 35 -9.50 -29.11 1.01
CA ASN A 35 -9.99 -27.73 1.07
C ASN A 35 -10.65 -27.51 2.43
N VAL A 36 -10.17 -26.53 3.19
CA VAL A 36 -10.68 -26.21 4.52
C VAL A 36 -11.88 -25.28 4.36
N THR A 37 -13.07 -25.82 4.59
CA THR A 37 -14.33 -25.10 4.51
C THR A 37 -14.93 -24.84 5.91
N PRO A 38 -15.80 -23.84 6.09
CA PRO A 38 -16.34 -23.48 7.40
C PRO A 38 -17.16 -24.58 8.11
N ASP A 39 -17.66 -25.56 7.36
CA ASP A 39 -18.41 -26.72 7.86
C ASP A 39 -17.52 -27.79 8.51
N ILE A 40 -16.19 -27.74 8.31
CA ILE A 40 -15.27 -28.70 8.93
C ILE A 40 -15.20 -28.44 10.45
N PRO A 41 -15.40 -29.46 11.29
CA PRO A 41 -15.33 -29.32 12.75
C PRO A 41 -13.96 -28.80 13.20
N SER A 42 -13.94 -27.66 13.88
CA SER A 42 -12.70 -27.13 14.47
C SER A 42 -12.43 -27.75 15.84
N SER A 43 -11.15 -28.01 16.14
CA SER A 43 -10.68 -28.58 17.40
C SER A 43 -11.02 -27.69 18.60
N ASP A 44 -11.75 -28.24 19.58
CA ASP A 44 -12.12 -27.51 20.81
C ASP A 44 -10.90 -27.09 21.63
N ARG A 45 -9.88 -27.95 21.72
CA ARG A 45 -8.63 -27.62 22.40
C ARG A 45 -7.95 -26.40 21.79
N LEU A 46 -7.84 -26.35 20.45
CA LEU A 46 -7.24 -25.21 19.76
C LEU A 46 -8.11 -23.96 19.89
N LYS A 47 -9.44 -24.10 19.83
CA LYS A 47 -10.38 -23.00 20.10
C LYS A 47 -10.16 -22.41 21.50
N THR A 48 -10.01 -23.24 22.54
CA THR A 48 -9.77 -22.75 23.90
C THR A 48 -8.45 -21.98 24.01
N ILE A 49 -7.37 -22.50 23.45
CA ILE A 49 -6.06 -21.80 23.44
C ILE A 49 -6.17 -20.49 22.68
N LEU A 50 -6.78 -20.50 21.49
CA LEU A 50 -6.96 -19.30 20.67
C LEU A 50 -7.79 -18.23 21.40
N ASN A 51 -8.91 -18.63 22.01
CA ASN A 51 -9.75 -17.73 22.80
C ASN A 51 -8.99 -17.12 23.98
N SER A 52 -8.18 -17.92 24.68
CA SER A 52 -7.38 -17.43 25.81
C SER A 52 -6.28 -16.45 25.37
N VAL A 53 -5.71 -16.63 24.19
CA VAL A 53 -4.66 -15.73 23.67
C VAL A 53 -5.30 -14.45 23.12
N LEU A 54 -6.44 -14.56 22.44
CA LEU A 54 -7.12 -13.43 21.80
C LEU A 54 -8.04 -12.66 22.75
N SER A 55 -8.38 -13.18 23.93
CA SER A 55 -9.34 -12.53 24.83
C SER A 55 -8.93 -11.11 25.25
N SER A 56 -7.63 -10.82 25.32
CA SER A 56 -7.11 -9.50 25.66
C SER A 56 -7.07 -8.51 24.49
N VAL A 57 -7.18 -8.99 23.25
CA VAL A 57 -6.99 -8.18 22.02
C VAL A 57 -8.24 -8.18 21.12
N SER A 58 -9.16 -9.12 21.32
CA SER A 58 -10.38 -9.36 20.53
C SER A 58 -11.18 -8.08 20.30
N ASP A 59 -11.41 -7.31 21.36
CA ASP A 59 -12.37 -6.21 21.30
C ASP A 59 -11.81 -5.01 20.56
N THR A 60 -10.51 -4.75 20.72
CA THR A 60 -9.82 -3.73 19.93
C THR A 60 -9.75 -4.14 18.46
N LEU A 61 -9.46 -5.41 18.16
CA LEU A 61 -9.38 -5.91 16.79
C LEU A 61 -10.72 -5.80 16.03
N LYS A 62 -11.84 -5.97 16.73
CA LYS A 62 -13.20 -5.83 16.17
C LYS A 62 -13.64 -4.39 15.96
N ALA A 63 -12.88 -3.39 16.44
CA ALA A 63 -13.30 -2.01 16.34
C ALA A 63 -13.35 -1.54 14.87
N PRO A 64 -14.46 -0.90 14.42
CA PRO A 64 -14.56 -0.30 13.09
C PRO A 64 -13.60 0.88 12.93
N VAL A 65 -12.84 0.89 11.83
CA VAL A 65 -12.02 2.05 11.45
C VAL A 65 -12.73 2.92 10.42
N CYS A 66 -13.39 2.33 9.43
CA CYS A 66 -14.14 3.04 8.40
C CYS A 66 -15.23 2.15 7.78
N MET A 67 -16.05 2.78 6.94
CA MET A 67 -16.99 2.09 6.05
C MET A 67 -16.50 2.26 4.62
N THR A 68 -16.36 1.18 3.86
CA THR A 68 -16.09 1.22 2.43
C THR A 68 -17.39 1.04 1.64
N GLU A 69 -17.58 1.83 0.59
CA GLU A 69 -18.72 1.71 -0.34
C GLU A 69 -18.45 0.71 -1.46
N VAL A 70 -17.19 0.30 -1.62
CA VAL A 70 -16.71 -0.59 -2.69
C VAL A 70 -16.03 -1.83 -2.13
N GLU A 71 -15.98 -2.88 -2.94
CA GLU A 71 -15.20 -4.08 -2.65
C GLU A 71 -13.70 -3.75 -2.64
N LEU A 72 -12.98 -4.22 -1.60
CA LEU A 72 -11.52 -4.18 -1.55
C LEU A 72 -10.97 -5.58 -1.85
N ASN A 73 -10.38 -5.74 -3.03
CA ASN A 73 -9.87 -7.03 -3.49
C ASN A 73 -8.35 -7.13 -3.26
N PHE A 74 -7.94 -7.89 -2.24
CA PHE A 74 -6.53 -8.10 -1.90
C PHE A 74 -6.07 -9.55 -2.20
N ARG A 75 -6.64 -10.19 -3.22
CA ARG A 75 -6.19 -11.52 -3.65
C ARG A 75 -4.77 -11.46 -4.19
N SER A 76 -3.90 -12.31 -3.66
CA SER A 76 -2.46 -12.36 -4.00
C SER A 76 -2.23 -12.55 -5.49
N ARG A 77 -3.10 -13.33 -6.16
CA ARG A 77 -3.00 -13.54 -7.60
C ARG A 77 -3.09 -12.22 -8.37
N LEU A 78 -4.05 -11.36 -8.02
CA LEU A 78 -4.29 -10.10 -8.75
C LEU A 78 -3.21 -9.08 -8.41
N LEU A 79 -2.94 -8.89 -7.11
CA LEU A 79 -1.93 -7.94 -6.62
C LEU A 79 -0.55 -8.14 -7.27
N ARG A 80 -0.21 -9.39 -7.63
CA ARG A 80 1.12 -9.75 -8.13
C ARG A 80 1.22 -9.82 -9.66
N THR A 81 0.13 -9.54 -10.38
CA THR A 81 0.11 -9.62 -11.85
C THR A 81 -0.60 -8.47 -12.53
N ASP A 82 -1.32 -7.64 -11.79
CA ASP A 82 -2.16 -6.59 -12.36
C ASP A 82 -2.27 -5.39 -11.42
N GLU A 83 -2.72 -4.27 -11.97
CA GLU A 83 -3.07 -3.10 -11.18
C GLU A 83 -4.40 -3.32 -10.45
N VAL A 84 -4.45 -2.96 -9.17
CA VAL A 84 -5.62 -3.21 -8.31
C VAL A 84 -5.95 -1.95 -7.53
N ALA A 85 -7.20 -1.47 -7.65
CA ALA A 85 -7.67 -0.25 -7.00
C ALA A 85 -7.42 -0.22 -5.47
N ALA A 86 -7.57 -1.37 -4.79
CA ALA A 86 -7.30 -1.47 -3.36
C ALA A 86 -5.82 -1.28 -2.99
N ALA A 87 -4.90 -1.69 -3.88
CA ALA A 87 -3.47 -1.45 -3.72
C ALA A 87 -3.09 0.00 -4.03
N ASN A 88 -3.70 0.59 -5.07
CA ASN A 88 -3.56 2.01 -5.39
C ASN A 88 -3.99 2.87 -4.21
N TRP A 89 -5.16 2.59 -3.61
CA TRP A 89 -5.64 3.28 -2.43
C TRP A 89 -4.62 3.26 -1.27
N VAL A 90 -3.99 2.10 -1.00
CA VAL A 90 -2.94 2.04 0.03
C VAL A 90 -1.76 2.93 -0.35
N ALA A 91 -1.30 2.88 -1.60
CA ALA A 91 -0.20 3.71 -2.06
C ALA A 91 -0.53 5.21 -2.02
N ASP A 92 -1.75 5.61 -2.38
CA ASP A 92 -2.22 6.99 -2.32
C ASP A 92 -2.28 7.51 -0.88
N VAL A 93 -2.76 6.68 0.06
CA VAL A 93 -2.73 7.02 1.49
C VAL A 93 -1.30 7.23 1.99
N LEU A 94 -0.36 6.40 1.54
CA LEU A 94 1.04 6.54 1.92
C LEU A 94 1.65 7.81 1.33
N ARG A 95 1.35 8.18 0.07
CA ARG A 95 2.01 9.27 -0.65
C ARG A 95 2.11 10.57 0.16
N HIS A 96 1.08 10.88 0.94
CA HIS A 96 0.97 12.11 1.71
C HIS A 96 1.36 11.97 3.19
N ALA A 97 1.75 10.77 3.64
CA ALA A 97 1.98 10.46 5.05
C ALA A 97 3.08 11.31 5.71
N TYR A 98 4.06 11.77 4.92
CA TYR A 98 5.19 12.56 5.39
C TYR A 98 5.24 13.97 4.79
N ASP A 99 4.20 14.43 4.10
CA ASP A 99 4.23 15.71 3.39
C ASP A 99 4.51 16.90 4.32
N ASP A 100 4.03 16.89 5.56
CA ASP A 100 4.33 17.96 6.52
C ASP A 100 5.82 18.05 6.86
N ALA A 101 6.45 16.90 7.14
CA ALA A 101 7.88 16.82 7.44
C ALA A 101 8.72 17.16 6.20
N LEU A 102 8.33 16.63 5.03
CA LEU A 102 9.04 16.84 3.78
C LEU A 102 8.93 18.31 3.30
N CYS A 103 7.74 18.90 3.36
CA CYS A 103 7.54 20.31 2.98
C CYS A 103 8.28 21.25 3.93
N THR A 104 8.31 20.95 5.23
CA THR A 104 9.01 21.80 6.21
C THR A 104 10.53 21.76 6.05
N ASN A 105 11.09 20.56 5.84
CA ASN A 105 12.54 20.37 5.83
C ASN A 105 13.16 20.50 4.43
N PHE A 106 12.40 20.20 3.38
CA PHE A 106 12.88 20.10 1.99
C PHE A 106 12.06 20.91 0.98
N GLY A 107 10.97 21.57 1.41
CA GLY A 107 10.18 22.49 0.57
C GLY A 107 9.25 21.84 -0.45
N LYS A 108 9.15 20.51 -0.46
CA LYS A 108 8.24 19.72 -1.32
C LYS A 108 7.81 18.43 -0.63
N GLY A 109 6.66 17.88 -1.03
CA GLY A 109 6.18 16.56 -0.61
C GLY A 109 6.82 15.41 -1.40
N SER A 110 6.25 14.21 -1.26
CA SER A 110 6.72 13.04 -2.01
C SER A 110 6.34 13.13 -3.49
N ASP A 111 7.29 12.85 -4.40
CA ASP A 111 7.02 12.78 -5.83
C ASP A 111 6.17 11.53 -6.15
N GLY A 112 6.40 10.42 -5.45
CA GLY A 112 5.58 9.21 -5.59
C GLY A 112 5.82 8.15 -4.51
N VAL A 113 5.18 7.00 -4.70
CA VAL A 113 5.29 5.82 -3.84
C VAL A 113 5.67 4.62 -4.70
N LEU A 114 6.58 3.78 -4.20
CA LEU A 114 6.91 2.49 -4.77
C LEU A 114 6.98 1.46 -3.65
N ILE A 115 6.03 0.53 -3.61
CA ILE A 115 6.06 -0.64 -2.73
C ILE A 115 5.91 -1.91 -3.57
N ASN A 116 6.17 -3.08 -2.97
CA ASN A 116 5.96 -4.37 -3.62
C ASN A 116 4.59 -4.96 -3.22
N ALA A 117 3.91 -5.63 -4.15
CA ALA A 117 2.64 -6.30 -3.92
C ALA A 117 2.69 -7.33 -2.79
N GLY A 118 3.87 -7.91 -2.53
CA GLY A 118 4.15 -8.83 -1.43
C GLY A 118 3.92 -8.22 -0.04
N ALA A 119 3.97 -6.89 0.06
CA ALA A 119 3.62 -6.12 1.26
C ALA A 119 2.13 -6.21 1.62
N LEU A 120 1.27 -6.37 0.62
CA LEU A 120 -0.18 -6.41 0.77
C LEU A 120 -0.64 -7.86 0.91
N ARG A 121 -1.36 -8.14 2.00
CA ARG A 121 -1.75 -9.49 2.44
C ARG A 121 -3.27 -9.62 2.56
N GLY A 122 -3.75 -10.56 3.37
CA GLY A 122 -5.16 -10.94 3.48
C GLY A 122 -5.59 -12.03 2.50
N ASP A 123 -5.10 -12.00 1.25
CA ASP A 123 -5.47 -12.95 0.19
C ASP A 123 -6.99 -13.17 0.09
N SER A 124 -7.73 -12.09 0.29
CA SER A 124 -9.17 -12.10 0.53
C SER A 124 -9.86 -10.95 -0.19
N ILE A 125 -11.18 -11.03 -0.22
CA ILE A 125 -12.07 -9.99 -0.74
C ILE A 125 -12.86 -9.44 0.44
N TYR A 126 -12.78 -8.14 0.66
CA TYR A 126 -13.55 -7.45 1.70
C TYR A 126 -14.72 -6.74 1.02
N PRO A 127 -15.97 -7.14 1.29
CA PRO A 127 -17.13 -6.54 0.65
C PRO A 127 -17.34 -5.09 1.13
N PRO A 128 -18.17 -4.30 0.41
CA PRO A 128 -18.68 -3.03 0.94
C PRO A 128 -19.22 -3.19 2.36
N GLY A 129 -18.90 -2.23 3.23
CA GLY A 129 -19.30 -2.26 4.63
C GLY A 129 -18.16 -1.92 5.58
N GLU A 130 -18.23 -2.51 6.78
CA GLU A 130 -17.32 -2.21 7.89
C GLU A 130 -15.93 -2.78 7.64
N VAL A 131 -14.91 -1.92 7.75
CA VAL A 131 -13.51 -2.31 7.80
C VAL A 131 -13.04 -2.16 9.24
N THR A 132 -12.51 -3.24 9.81
CA THR A 132 -12.06 -3.30 11.20
C THR A 132 -10.54 -3.15 11.33
N ILE A 133 -10.05 -2.91 12.56
CA ILE A 133 -8.61 -2.95 12.85
C ILE A 133 -7.99 -4.29 12.46
N ALA A 134 -8.70 -5.41 12.70
CA ALA A 134 -8.25 -6.73 12.29
C ALA A 134 -8.01 -6.81 10.78
N ASN A 135 -8.91 -6.27 9.96
CA ASN A 135 -8.74 -6.28 8.50
C ASN A 135 -7.50 -5.48 8.07
N ILE A 136 -7.26 -4.30 8.65
CA ILE A 136 -6.07 -3.51 8.32
C ILE A 136 -4.78 -4.24 8.71
N LEU A 137 -4.73 -4.87 9.88
CA LEU A 137 -3.57 -5.65 10.32
C LEU A 137 -3.38 -6.94 9.52
N GLU A 138 -4.46 -7.53 9.02
CA GLU A 138 -4.41 -8.69 8.13
C GLU A 138 -3.85 -8.31 6.75
N ILE A 139 -4.26 -7.17 6.20
CA ILE A 139 -3.78 -6.64 4.91
C ILE A 139 -2.34 -6.13 5.02
N LEU A 140 -1.99 -5.47 6.14
CA LEU A 140 -0.70 -4.82 6.37
C LEU A 140 -0.01 -5.37 7.63
N PRO A 141 0.44 -6.64 7.62
CA PRO A 141 0.91 -7.32 8.83
C PRO A 141 2.37 -7.02 9.17
N PHE A 142 3.12 -6.45 8.23
CA PHE A 142 4.55 -6.24 8.40
C PHE A 142 4.85 -5.05 9.31
N GLN A 143 5.97 -5.16 10.03
CA GLN A 143 6.40 -4.21 11.04
C GLN A 143 7.63 -3.39 10.61
N ASP A 144 8.03 -3.49 9.35
CA ASP A 144 9.03 -2.58 8.81
C ASP A 144 8.39 -1.21 8.51
N PRO A 145 9.11 -0.12 8.81
CA PRO A 145 8.65 1.23 8.57
C PRO A 145 8.61 1.59 7.09
N VAL A 146 7.76 2.58 6.81
CA VAL A 146 7.78 3.34 5.57
C VAL A 146 8.85 4.42 5.69
N VAL A 147 9.72 4.48 4.69
CA VAL A 147 10.86 5.40 4.58
C VAL A 147 10.71 6.27 3.34
N VAL A 148 11.47 7.35 3.27
CA VAL A 148 11.48 8.25 2.10
C VAL A 148 12.91 8.42 1.63
N ILE A 149 13.17 8.10 0.37
CA ILE A 149 14.50 8.16 -0.24
C ILE A 149 14.50 9.06 -1.49
N GLU A 150 15.62 9.74 -1.72
CA GLU A 150 15.90 10.42 -2.99
C GLU A 150 16.66 9.50 -3.94
N LEU A 151 16.15 9.39 -5.17
CA LEU A 151 16.71 8.57 -6.23
C LEU A 151 16.85 9.42 -7.50
N ASP A 152 17.87 9.17 -8.31
CA ASP A 152 17.90 9.70 -9.67
C ASP A 152 16.95 8.89 -10.59
N GLY A 153 16.75 9.39 -11.81
CA GLY A 153 15.86 8.75 -12.77
C GLY A 153 16.32 7.36 -13.18
N GLU A 154 17.62 7.12 -13.30
CA GLU A 154 18.17 5.78 -13.59
C GLU A 154 17.74 4.76 -12.53
N LYS A 155 17.93 5.06 -11.24
CA LYS A 155 17.55 4.17 -10.15
C LYS A 155 16.04 3.90 -10.09
N LEU A 156 15.21 4.92 -10.35
CA LEU A 156 13.76 4.73 -10.37
C LEU A 156 13.34 3.79 -11.51
N TRP A 157 13.93 3.93 -12.71
CA TRP A 157 13.70 3.01 -13.82
C TRP A 157 14.13 1.58 -13.48
N ASP A 158 15.33 1.41 -12.92
CA ASP A 158 15.88 0.10 -12.57
C ASP A 158 15.05 -0.59 -11.48
N ALA A 159 14.52 0.17 -10.52
CA ALA A 159 13.63 -0.35 -9.48
C ALA A 159 12.30 -0.85 -10.06
N VAL A 160 11.70 -0.12 -11.00
CA VAL A 160 10.46 -0.55 -11.67
C VAL A 160 10.70 -1.76 -12.57
N GLU A 161 11.82 -1.80 -13.29
CA GLU A 161 12.25 -2.98 -14.06
C GLU A 161 12.44 -4.22 -13.17
N ALA A 162 13.06 -4.05 -12.00
CA ALA A 162 13.26 -5.12 -11.03
C ALA A 162 11.92 -5.69 -10.54
N GLY A 163 10.95 -4.82 -10.22
CA GLY A 163 9.61 -5.24 -9.81
C GLY A 163 8.87 -6.00 -10.91
N LEU A 164 9.05 -5.62 -12.17
CA LEU A 164 8.42 -6.29 -13.31
C LEU A 164 9.19 -7.54 -13.78
N SER A 165 10.44 -7.76 -13.36
CA SER A 165 11.36 -8.76 -13.92
C SER A 165 10.86 -10.21 -13.92
N LYS A 166 10.04 -10.59 -12.94
CA LYS A 166 9.53 -11.96 -12.78
C LYS A 166 8.13 -12.18 -13.35
N PHE A 167 7.45 -11.13 -13.80
CA PHE A 167 6.16 -11.28 -14.47
C PHE A 167 6.24 -12.31 -15.63
N PRO A 168 5.25 -13.21 -15.79
CA PRO A 168 3.97 -13.31 -15.07
C PRO A 168 3.99 -14.21 -13.81
N ALA A 169 5.18 -14.57 -13.28
CA ALA A 169 5.24 -15.28 -12.01
C ALA A 169 4.60 -14.41 -10.91
N GLN A 170 3.75 -15.02 -10.08
CA GLN A 170 3.03 -14.36 -8.98
C GLN A 170 3.96 -14.09 -7.79
N GLU A 171 5.08 -13.42 -8.04
CA GLU A 171 6.06 -13.03 -7.04
C GLU A 171 5.65 -11.74 -6.31
N GLY A 172 6.08 -11.62 -5.05
CA GLY A 172 5.77 -10.44 -4.23
C GLY A 172 6.32 -9.14 -4.79
N ARG A 173 7.36 -9.18 -5.63
CA ARG A 173 8.05 -8.01 -6.17
C ARG A 173 7.23 -7.15 -7.15
N PHE A 174 6.04 -7.57 -7.58
CA PHE A 174 5.26 -6.77 -8.54
C PHE A 174 5.02 -5.34 -7.98
N PRO A 175 5.26 -4.27 -8.76
CA PRO A 175 5.24 -2.92 -8.22
C PRO A 175 3.82 -2.43 -7.97
N VAL A 176 3.61 -1.84 -6.80
CA VAL A 176 2.44 -1.04 -6.44
C VAL A 176 2.91 0.40 -6.29
N ILE A 177 2.27 1.32 -7.01
CA ILE A 177 2.78 2.67 -7.21
C ILE A 177 1.71 3.73 -6.93
N SER A 178 2.14 4.94 -6.61
CA SER A 178 1.31 6.14 -6.62
C SER A 178 2.14 7.35 -7.06
N GLY A 179 1.51 8.31 -7.72
CA GLY A 179 2.13 9.57 -8.13
C GLY A 179 2.92 9.56 -9.44
N PHE A 180 3.06 8.39 -10.06
CA PHE A 180 3.58 8.27 -11.42
C PHE A 180 2.89 7.15 -12.17
N ARG A 181 2.87 7.26 -13.49
CA ARG A 181 2.40 6.23 -14.42
C ARG A 181 3.59 5.52 -15.02
N VAL A 182 3.49 4.20 -15.17
CA VAL A 182 4.47 3.36 -15.85
C VAL A 182 3.83 2.76 -17.10
N SER A 183 4.47 2.92 -18.26
CA SER A 183 4.16 2.11 -19.45
C SER A 183 5.20 1.01 -19.56
N TRP A 184 4.76 -0.22 -19.84
CA TRP A 184 5.65 -1.37 -19.96
C TRP A 184 5.11 -2.43 -20.93
N ASP A 185 5.96 -3.32 -21.42
CA ASP A 185 5.64 -4.43 -22.32
C ASP A 185 6.16 -5.76 -21.75
N SER A 186 5.23 -6.64 -21.35
CA SER A 186 5.54 -7.94 -20.75
C SER A 186 6.22 -8.94 -21.70
N ARG A 187 6.16 -8.69 -23.02
CA ARG A 187 6.78 -9.54 -24.05
C ARG A 187 8.28 -9.28 -24.18
N ARG A 188 8.78 -8.18 -23.61
CA ARG A 188 10.20 -7.84 -23.62
C ARG A 188 10.97 -8.63 -22.55
N PRO A 189 12.28 -8.87 -22.78
CA PRO A 189 13.11 -9.52 -21.77
C PRO A 189 13.14 -8.69 -20.48
N ALA A 190 13.30 -9.38 -19.35
CA ALA A 190 13.43 -8.71 -18.04
C ALA A 190 14.57 -7.68 -18.07
N GLY A 191 14.35 -6.50 -17.47
CA GLY A 191 15.29 -5.37 -17.53
C GLY A 191 15.14 -4.47 -18.75
N GLN A 192 14.21 -4.78 -19.67
CA GLN A 192 13.86 -3.95 -20.83
C GLN A 192 12.34 -3.84 -21.02
N ARG A 193 11.55 -4.05 -19.96
CA ARG A 193 10.10 -4.07 -20.01
C ARG A 193 9.50 -2.68 -19.94
N VAL A 194 10.11 -1.76 -19.20
CA VAL A 194 9.62 -0.40 -19.02
C VAL A 194 9.84 0.40 -20.31
N LEU A 195 8.76 1.03 -20.78
CA LEU A 195 8.72 1.87 -21.98
C LEU A 195 8.77 3.36 -21.63
N GLY A 196 8.30 3.73 -20.43
CA GLY A 196 8.36 5.10 -19.95
C GLY A 196 7.74 5.26 -18.57
N ILE A 197 8.14 6.32 -17.88
CA ILE A 197 7.64 6.70 -16.56
C ILE A 197 7.33 8.19 -16.59
N TRP A 198 6.15 8.58 -16.10
CA TRP A 198 5.71 9.98 -16.05
C TRP A 198 5.16 10.29 -14.66
N LEU A 199 5.56 11.43 -14.08
CA LEU A 199 4.92 11.95 -12.88
C LEU A 199 3.47 12.32 -13.22
N LEU A 200 2.54 12.03 -12.31
CA LEU A 200 1.14 12.38 -12.49
C LEU A 200 0.85 13.77 -11.91
N GLN A 201 0.08 14.56 -12.64
CA GLN A 201 -0.43 15.86 -12.22
C GLN A 201 -1.95 15.83 -12.12
N GLU A 202 -2.47 16.47 -11.08
CA GLU A 202 -3.91 16.67 -10.93
C GLU A 202 -4.34 17.90 -11.74
N THR A 203 -5.34 17.71 -12.59
CA THR A 203 -6.03 18.81 -13.28
C THR A 203 -7.35 19.09 -12.58
N GLN A 204 -7.76 20.36 -12.54
CA GLN A 204 -9.09 20.69 -12.04
C GLN A 204 -10.14 20.06 -12.96
N SER A 205 -11.03 19.27 -12.38
CA SER A 205 -12.15 18.67 -13.10
C SER A 205 -13.01 19.77 -13.74
N ASP A 206 -13.33 19.66 -15.03
CA ASP A 206 -14.26 20.54 -15.76
C ASP A 206 -15.72 20.36 -15.31
N GLY A 207 -16.00 20.62 -14.02
CA GLY A 207 -17.36 20.63 -13.47
C GLY A 207 -17.99 19.25 -13.21
N SER A 208 -17.20 18.16 -13.21
CA SER A 208 -17.69 16.84 -12.77
C SER A 208 -17.86 16.82 -11.25
N SER A 209 -19.08 16.54 -10.78
CA SER A 209 -19.49 16.55 -9.37
C SER A 209 -18.91 15.41 -8.52
N SER A 210 -17.97 14.61 -9.03
CA SER A 210 -17.48 13.40 -8.34
C SER A 210 -16.38 13.67 -7.30
N GLY A 211 -15.84 14.89 -7.20
CA GLY A 211 -14.78 15.23 -6.24
C GLY A 211 -13.46 14.45 -6.42
N THR A 212 -13.35 13.61 -7.46
CA THR A 212 -12.15 12.82 -7.77
C THR A 212 -11.27 13.64 -8.72
N PRO A 213 -9.99 13.87 -8.39
CA PRO A 213 -9.09 14.60 -9.28
C PRO A 213 -8.84 13.83 -10.57
N VAL A 214 -8.78 14.55 -11.70
CA VAL A 214 -8.39 13.97 -12.99
C VAL A 214 -6.87 13.99 -13.07
N LEU A 215 -6.26 12.82 -13.26
CA LEU A 215 -4.81 12.67 -13.37
C LEU A 215 -4.38 12.70 -14.83
N VAL A 216 -3.37 13.51 -15.14
CA VAL A 216 -2.73 13.58 -16.45
C VAL A 216 -1.24 13.33 -16.35
N ASP A 217 -0.65 12.87 -17.45
CA ASP A 217 0.80 12.75 -17.56
C ASP A 217 1.42 14.15 -17.47
N GLY A 218 2.27 14.32 -16.47
CA GLY A 218 3.09 15.50 -16.28
C GLY A 218 4.48 15.29 -16.87
N GLU A 219 5.48 15.43 -16.01
CA GLU A 219 6.87 15.33 -16.42
C GLU A 219 7.31 13.89 -16.67
N GLU A 220 7.98 13.67 -17.79
CA GLU A 220 8.68 12.42 -18.09
C GLU A 220 9.90 12.24 -17.18
N VAL A 221 9.95 11.09 -16.52
CA VAL A 221 11.12 10.66 -15.74
C VAL A 221 12.16 10.13 -16.72
N LYS A 222 13.18 10.93 -17.01
CA LYS A 222 14.29 10.49 -17.85
C LYS A 222 15.16 9.45 -17.14
N ARG A 223 15.60 8.41 -17.85
CA ARG A 223 16.55 7.42 -17.35
C ARG A 223 17.98 7.97 -17.38
N GLU A 224 18.28 8.86 -16.44
CA GLU A 224 19.57 9.57 -16.34
C GLU A 224 20.19 9.37 -14.96
N LYS A 225 21.46 8.97 -14.95
CA LYS A 225 22.27 8.88 -13.73
C LYS A 225 22.71 10.28 -13.29
N SER A 226 22.61 10.57 -11.99
CA SER A 226 22.97 11.87 -11.41
C SER A 226 22.22 13.06 -12.04
N GLY A 227 21.05 12.81 -12.64
CA GLY A 227 20.16 13.82 -13.21
C GLY A 227 19.18 14.36 -12.17
N ARG A 228 17.93 14.57 -12.59
CA ARG A 228 16.84 14.94 -11.67
C ARG A 228 16.67 13.88 -10.59
N THR A 229 16.57 14.33 -9.34
CA THR A 229 16.22 13.47 -8.20
C THR A 229 14.71 13.49 -7.93
N TYR A 230 14.19 12.34 -7.52
CA TYR A 230 12.80 12.08 -7.19
C TYR A 230 12.73 11.59 -5.75
N THR A 231 11.83 12.20 -4.99
CA THR A 231 11.53 11.83 -3.62
C THR A 231 10.51 10.70 -3.64
N ILE A 232 10.94 9.48 -3.37
CA ILE A 232 10.11 8.28 -3.44
C ILE A 232 9.92 7.71 -2.04
N MET A 233 8.65 7.55 -1.67
CA MET A 233 8.28 6.82 -0.47
C MET A 233 8.27 5.32 -0.76
N THR A 234 8.89 4.54 0.11
CA THR A 234 8.97 3.09 -0.02
C THR A 234 8.99 2.42 1.36
N ARG A 235 9.13 1.10 1.39
CA ARG A 235 9.36 0.34 2.61
C ARG A 235 10.86 0.22 2.88
N GLU A 236 11.27 0.21 4.14
CA GLU A 236 12.66 -0.10 4.50
C GLU A 236 13.13 -1.41 3.86
N TYR A 237 12.28 -2.44 3.87
CA TYR A 237 12.54 -3.72 3.19
C TYR A 237 12.94 -3.56 1.70
N LEU A 238 12.32 -2.61 0.98
CA LEU A 238 12.67 -2.35 -0.41
C LEU A 238 13.93 -1.51 -0.52
N ALA A 239 14.07 -0.51 0.36
CA ALA A 239 15.26 0.33 0.42
C ALA A 239 16.53 -0.48 0.73
N GLU A 240 16.44 -1.55 1.52
CA GLU A 240 17.54 -2.50 1.77
C GLU A 240 17.80 -3.48 0.59
N GLY A 241 17.05 -3.36 -0.51
CA GLY A 241 17.28 -4.11 -1.74
C GLY A 241 16.62 -5.49 -1.81
N TYR A 242 15.78 -5.85 -0.83
CA TYR A 242 15.04 -7.12 -0.87
C TYR A 242 14.05 -7.17 -2.04
N ASP A 243 13.55 -8.37 -2.36
CA ASP A 243 12.73 -8.66 -3.55
C ASP A 243 13.37 -8.29 -4.91
N GLY A 244 14.68 -7.98 -4.91
CA GLY A 244 15.45 -7.61 -6.09
C GLY A 244 15.52 -6.11 -6.36
N TYR A 245 15.03 -5.27 -5.45
CA TYR A 245 15.04 -3.81 -5.55
C TYR A 245 16.42 -3.19 -5.21
N THR A 246 17.52 -3.83 -5.62
CA THR A 246 18.88 -3.40 -5.28
C THR A 246 19.23 -1.99 -5.78
N ALA A 247 18.48 -1.46 -6.75
CA ALA A 247 18.61 -0.06 -7.19
C ALA A 247 18.31 0.96 -6.07
N LEU A 248 17.65 0.54 -4.98
CA LEU A 248 17.23 1.40 -3.87
C LEU A 248 18.26 1.52 -2.74
N THR A 249 19.24 0.61 -2.63
CA THR A 249 20.16 0.51 -1.46
C THR A 249 21.04 1.73 -1.22
N ASP A 250 21.35 2.46 -2.29
CA ASP A 250 22.18 3.66 -2.23
C ASP A 250 21.33 4.95 -2.35
N GLY A 251 20.04 4.87 -2.05
CA GLY A 251 19.15 6.03 -2.00
C GLY A 251 19.48 6.92 -0.80
N LYS A 252 19.45 8.24 -0.97
CA LYS A 252 19.64 9.15 0.16
C LYS A 252 18.34 9.22 0.98
N TYR A 253 18.38 8.80 2.23
CA TYR A 253 17.23 8.88 3.12
C TYR A 253 16.91 10.34 3.49
N LEU A 254 15.63 10.70 3.34
CA LEU A 254 15.04 11.91 3.89
C LEU A 254 14.25 11.62 5.17
N ILE A 255 13.65 10.43 5.23
CA ILE A 255 13.02 9.82 6.41
C ILE A 255 13.58 8.40 6.48
N ASP A 256 14.37 8.13 7.50
CA ASP A 256 14.98 6.82 7.79
C ASP A 256 14.03 5.92 8.60
N GLU A 257 14.50 4.72 8.92
CA GLU A 257 13.78 3.71 9.69
C GLU A 257 13.46 4.15 11.12
N GLU A 258 14.31 4.99 11.74
CA GLU A 258 14.09 5.49 13.10
C GLU A 258 12.94 6.51 13.15
N ASN A 259 12.80 7.32 12.10
CA ASN A 259 11.72 8.31 11.95
C ASN A 259 10.51 7.76 11.17
N GLY A 260 10.68 6.59 10.56
CA GLY A 260 9.69 5.86 9.79
C GLY A 260 8.55 5.32 10.65
N GLN A 261 7.43 5.01 10.01
CA GLN A 261 6.23 4.51 10.67
C GLN A 261 5.67 3.32 9.91
N LEU A 262 5.04 2.41 10.65
CA LEU A 262 4.40 1.23 10.06
C LEU A 262 3.33 1.64 9.06
N MET A 263 3.28 0.98 7.90
CA MET A 263 2.20 1.16 6.91
C MET A 263 0.81 1.06 7.55
N SER A 264 0.61 0.05 8.41
CA SER A 264 -0.66 -0.15 9.12
C SER A 264 -1.00 1.01 10.06
N ALA A 265 -0.01 1.68 10.66
CA ALA A 265 -0.22 2.85 11.48
C ALA A 265 -0.60 4.07 10.61
N LEU A 266 0.08 4.27 9.49
CA LEU A 266 -0.21 5.36 8.54
C LEU A 266 -1.63 5.25 7.97
N VAL A 267 -2.03 4.07 7.50
CA VAL A 267 -3.38 3.83 6.98
C VAL A 267 -4.44 4.03 8.06
N ARG A 268 -4.21 3.55 9.29
CA ARG A 268 -5.13 3.79 10.41
C ARG A 268 -5.24 5.29 10.75
N LYS A 269 -4.13 6.02 10.77
CA LYS A 269 -4.12 7.48 11.01
C LYS A 269 -4.93 8.22 9.95
N TYR A 270 -4.73 7.87 8.68
CA TYR A 270 -5.52 8.42 7.57
C TYR A 270 -7.02 8.16 7.78
N LEU A 271 -7.43 6.91 8.02
CA LEU A 271 -8.84 6.56 8.19
C LEU A 271 -9.50 7.26 9.40
N LEU A 272 -8.78 7.38 10.52
CA LEU A 272 -9.25 8.13 11.69
C LEU A 272 -9.37 9.62 11.40
N GLY A 273 -8.41 10.19 10.66
CA GLY A 273 -8.46 11.56 10.16
C GLY A 273 -9.68 11.81 9.25
N SER A 274 -9.89 10.95 8.26
CA SER A 274 -11.04 11.04 7.36
C SER A 274 -12.37 10.91 8.10
N ARG A 275 -12.47 10.02 9.10
CA ARG A 275 -13.65 9.91 9.97
C ARG A 275 -13.89 11.21 10.75
N PHE A 276 -12.83 11.83 11.28
CA PHE A 276 -12.93 13.10 11.98
C PHE A 276 -13.40 14.22 11.05
N VAL A 277 -12.77 14.39 9.88
CA VAL A 277 -13.13 15.39 8.87
C VAL A 277 -14.58 15.20 8.41
N ASN A 278 -15.00 13.97 8.11
CA ASN A 278 -16.38 13.68 7.71
C ASN A 278 -17.39 13.99 8.81
N ARG A 279 -17.06 13.73 10.08
CA ARG A 279 -17.90 14.12 11.21
C ARG A 279 -18.03 15.63 11.30
N MET A 280 -16.92 16.36 11.14
CA MET A 280 -16.91 17.83 11.18
C MET A 280 -17.71 18.42 10.03
N ALA A 281 -17.57 17.90 8.81
CA ALA A 281 -18.34 18.31 7.64
C ALA A 281 -19.86 18.13 7.87
N ARG A 282 -20.27 16.96 8.40
CA ARG A 282 -21.68 16.71 8.74
C ARG A 282 -22.21 17.70 9.79
N LEU A 283 -21.42 18.01 10.83
CA LEU A 283 -21.81 18.96 11.87
C LEU A 283 -21.95 20.39 11.35
N LEU A 284 -21.11 20.80 10.39
CA LEU A 284 -21.22 22.11 9.73
C LEU A 284 -22.49 22.24 8.88
N HIS A 285 -23.03 21.13 8.37
CA HIS A 285 -24.25 21.11 7.56
C HIS A 285 -25.55 20.93 8.36
N THR A 286 -25.48 20.78 9.68
CA THR A 286 -26.66 20.74 10.57
C THR A 286 -26.96 22.11 11.22
N PRO A 287 -28.20 22.63 11.14
CA PRO A 287 -28.59 23.93 11.71
C PRO A 287 -28.32 24.07 13.21
N GLU A 288 -28.38 22.97 13.96
CA GLU A 288 -28.19 22.92 15.42
C GLU A 288 -26.73 22.97 15.86
N GLY A 289 -25.79 22.68 14.94
CA GLY A 289 -24.36 22.66 15.24
C GLY A 289 -23.85 24.02 15.69
N ALA A 290 -24.37 25.12 15.13
CA ALA A 290 -23.89 26.49 15.36
C ALA A 290 -23.97 26.97 16.82
N GLY A 291 -24.81 26.35 17.66
CA GLY A 291 -25.01 26.77 19.06
C GLY A 291 -23.98 26.24 20.07
N PHE A 292 -23.21 25.22 19.72
CA PHE A 292 -22.28 24.55 20.64
C PHE A 292 -20.81 24.91 20.44
N TRP A 293 -20.49 25.72 19.43
CA TRP A 293 -19.12 26.14 19.18
C TRP A 293 -18.77 27.31 20.10
N HIS A 294 -17.53 27.31 20.57
CA HIS A 294 -16.97 28.51 21.17
C HIS A 294 -17.12 29.67 20.16
N ASN A 295 -17.56 30.86 20.60
CA ASN A 295 -17.88 32.00 19.72
C ASN A 295 -16.75 32.36 18.73
N ASN A 296 -15.51 32.05 19.10
CA ASN A 296 -14.34 32.30 18.26
C ASN A 296 -14.09 31.23 17.18
N THR A 297 -14.79 30.10 17.18
CA THR A 297 -14.46 29.00 16.25
C THR A 297 -14.78 29.38 14.81
N ASN A 298 -15.92 30.03 14.58
CA ASN A 298 -16.26 30.56 13.26
C ASN A 298 -15.27 31.63 12.79
N SER A 299 -14.75 32.47 13.70
CA SER A 299 -13.76 33.48 13.34
C SER A 299 -12.38 32.88 13.09
N ILE A 300 -12.01 31.80 13.79
CA ILE A 300 -10.78 31.02 13.54
C ILE A 300 -10.86 30.31 12.18
N ILE A 301 -11.95 29.58 11.92
CA ILE A 301 -12.19 28.90 10.63
C ILE A 301 -12.19 29.93 9.49
N ALA A 302 -12.90 31.05 9.65
CA ALA A 302 -12.94 32.10 8.65
C ALA A 302 -11.58 32.80 8.47
N ARG A 303 -10.79 32.95 9.54
CA ARG A 303 -9.43 33.50 9.47
C ARG A 303 -8.52 32.55 8.71
N ASP A 304 -8.57 31.26 9.00
CA ASP A 304 -7.74 30.26 8.32
C ASP A 304 -8.15 30.11 6.86
N MET A 305 -9.46 30.09 6.55
CA MET A 305 -9.94 30.16 5.17
C MET A 305 -9.42 31.43 4.46
N ARG A 306 -9.47 32.61 5.11
CA ARG A 306 -8.94 33.85 4.50
C ARG A 306 -7.42 33.83 4.33
N VAL A 307 -6.68 33.19 5.22
CA VAL A 307 -5.22 33.01 5.11
C VAL A 307 -4.91 32.06 3.94
N ILE A 308 -5.67 30.97 3.80
CA ILE A 308 -5.58 30.04 2.66
C ILE A 308 -5.90 30.79 1.35
N THR A 309 -6.98 31.57 1.31
CA THR A 309 -7.36 32.37 0.13
C THR A 309 -6.34 33.46 -0.21
N ARG A 310 -5.75 34.14 0.80
CA ARG A 310 -4.70 35.15 0.59
C ARG A 310 -3.37 34.54 0.15
N ARG A 311 -3.02 33.34 0.64
CA ARG A 311 -1.85 32.58 0.16
C ARG A 311 -2.06 32.12 -1.29
N ARG A 312 -3.28 31.69 -1.67
CA ARG A 312 -3.65 31.39 -3.06
C ARG A 312 -3.51 32.59 -4.00
N LEU A 313 -3.92 33.78 -3.56
CA LEU A 313 -3.86 35.00 -4.38
C LEU A 313 -2.45 35.60 -4.51
N ARG A 314 -1.55 35.38 -3.54
CA ARG A 314 -0.14 35.84 -3.64
C ARG A 314 0.79 34.82 -4.31
N GLY A 315 0.33 33.60 -4.54
CA GLY A 315 1.10 32.51 -5.13
C GLY A 315 0.75 32.21 -6.58
N SER A 316 0.42 33.22 -7.40
CA SER A 316 0.11 33.08 -8.84
C SER A 316 1.32 32.65 -9.71
N GLY A 317 2.22 31.84 -9.16
CA GLY A 317 3.32 31.19 -9.85
C GLY A 317 3.62 29.77 -9.35
N ARG A 318 2.97 29.26 -8.29
CA ARG A 318 3.10 27.87 -7.84
C ARG A 318 1.79 27.39 -7.21
N THR A 319 1.19 26.38 -7.82
CA THR A 319 -0.07 25.71 -7.45
C THR A 319 0.00 25.07 -6.05
N PRO A 320 -0.91 25.39 -5.11
CA PRO A 320 -1.07 24.60 -3.89
C PRO A 320 -2.19 23.56 -4.05
N TYR A 321 -1.83 22.33 -3.69
CA TYR A 321 -2.68 21.14 -3.54
C TYR A 321 -4.04 21.43 -2.89
N GLN A 322 -5.11 20.89 -3.48
CA GLN A 322 -6.43 20.80 -2.87
C GLN A 322 -6.57 19.40 -2.28
N ALA A 323 -6.63 19.30 -0.95
CA ALA A 323 -7.04 18.07 -0.29
C ALA A 323 -8.53 17.84 -0.55
N PHE A 324 -8.84 16.73 -1.23
CA PHE A 324 -10.09 15.98 -1.13
C PHE A 324 -9.76 14.49 -1.19
#